data_AF-A0A7W1ZI08-F1
#
_entry.id   AF-A0A7W1ZI08-F1
#
_cell.length_a   1.000
_cell.length_b   1.000
_cell.length_c   1.000
_cell.angle_alpha   90.00
_cell.angle_beta   90.00
_cell.angle_gamma   90.00
#
_symmetry.space_group_name_H-M   'P 1'
#
loop_
_entity.id
_entity.type
_entity.pdbx_description
1 polymer ?
#
loop_
_entity_poly.entity_id
_entity_poly.type
_entity_poly.pdbx_seq_one_letter_code
_entity_poly.pdbx_strand_id
1 'polypeptide(L)'
;MFRNLFLSPVLFLFLVQLNFSQTIEINRVETVKKDEISAELRKESVAFLRETSLEVNSLRTLENRISFSAELASLMWFNDEKEARTMFQTVINDFRQLLTEYDAQLTSLGVAPEMADVYSTDTSSKTQITRKFFKAINVRQQIAKAIAEHDPQLAFEFFTDTATAISNPTFRKQIEGNDIYFETRLLNAIAEKNVDTALKLGRKTLAKGFNYELISLLKKVYEKDEEKGASFAEDIVSKLKSDSSKPDGFYYLSRILDIIGNK
;
A
#
# COMPACT_ATOMS: atom_id res chain seq x y z
N MET A 1 -60.51 24.76 -57.69
CA MET A 1 -59.48 23.91 -58.33
C MET A 1 -58.29 23.80 -57.38
N PHE A 2 -58.36 22.93 -56.37
CA PHE A 2 -57.28 22.70 -55.40
C PHE A 2 -56.87 21.22 -55.50
N ARG A 3 -55.63 20.95 -55.93
CA ARG A 3 -55.03 19.62 -56.03
C ARG A 3 -54.49 19.22 -54.66
N ASN A 4 -55.06 18.19 -54.06
CA ASN A 4 -54.55 17.56 -52.85
C ASN A 4 -53.26 16.79 -53.17
N LEU A 5 -52.17 17.18 -52.50
CA LEU A 5 -50.88 16.53 -52.52
C LEU A 5 -50.91 15.38 -51.50
N PHE A 6 -51.24 14.16 -51.94
CA PHE A 6 -51.12 12.97 -51.10
C PHE A 6 -49.64 12.60 -50.97
N LEU A 7 -48.99 13.01 -49.87
CA LEU A 7 -47.70 12.46 -49.47
C LEU A 7 -47.89 10.98 -49.09
N SER A 8 -47.20 10.10 -49.81
CA SER A 8 -47.21 8.65 -49.59
C SER A 8 -46.62 8.27 -48.23
N PRO A 9 -47.24 7.35 -47.45
CA PRO A 9 -46.73 6.87 -46.16
C PRO A 9 -45.39 6.13 -46.26
N VAL A 10 -44.98 5.72 -47.46
CA VAL A 10 -43.67 5.10 -47.72
C VAL A 10 -42.53 6.13 -47.61
N LEU A 11 -42.79 7.40 -47.92
CA LEU A 11 -41.79 8.48 -47.82
C LEU A 11 -41.48 8.84 -46.36
N PHE A 12 -42.46 8.69 -45.47
CA PHE A 12 -42.32 9.00 -44.04
C PHE A 12 -41.49 7.93 -43.30
N LEU A 13 -41.60 6.66 -43.69
CA LEU A 13 -40.80 5.56 -43.15
C LEU A 13 -39.31 5.65 -43.55
N PHE A 14 -39.00 6.13 -44.76
CA PHE A 14 -37.61 6.36 -45.19
C PHE A 14 -36.94 7.54 -44.47
N LEU A 15 -37.69 8.60 -44.16
CA LEU A 15 -37.18 9.76 -43.41
C LEU A 15 -36.85 9.44 -41.94
N VAL A 16 -37.56 8.50 -41.32
CA VAL A 16 -37.28 8.09 -39.92
C VAL A 16 -36.01 7.21 -39.82
N GLN A 17 -35.71 6.38 -40.83
CA GLN A 17 -34.48 5.56 -40.82
C GLN A 17 -33.19 6.34 -41.12
N LEU A 18 -33.27 7.44 -41.88
CA LEU A 18 -32.14 8.34 -42.10
C LEU A 18 -31.78 9.14 -40.84
N ASN A 19 -32.77 9.54 -40.03
CA ASN A 19 -32.51 10.23 -38.76
C ASN A 19 -31.89 9.30 -37.71
N PHE A 20 -32.29 8.02 -37.64
CA PHE A 20 -31.67 7.06 -36.72
C PHE A 20 -30.21 6.73 -37.07
N SER A 21 -29.86 6.70 -38.36
CA SER A 21 -28.48 6.43 -38.81
C SER A 21 -27.53 7.59 -38.45
N GLN A 22 -27.99 8.84 -38.59
CA GLN A 22 -27.21 10.02 -38.19
C GLN A 22 -27.01 10.10 -36.67
N THR A 23 -28.02 9.76 -35.85
CA THR A 23 -27.85 9.78 -34.38
C THR A 23 -26.87 8.71 -33.88
N ILE A 24 -26.80 7.55 -34.54
CA ILE A 24 -25.83 6.48 -34.22
C ILE A 24 -24.42 6.87 -34.68
N GLU A 25 -24.25 7.43 -35.88
CA GLU A 25 -22.94 7.90 -36.35
C GLU A 25 -22.43 9.10 -35.55
N ILE A 26 -23.25 10.07 -35.17
CA ILE A 26 -22.83 11.21 -34.35
C ILE A 26 -22.39 10.75 -32.96
N ASN A 27 -23.16 9.87 -32.30
CA ASN A 27 -22.75 9.29 -31.01
C ASN A 27 -21.48 8.45 -31.15
N ARG A 28 -21.32 7.67 -32.23
CA ARG A 28 -20.12 6.86 -32.48
C ARG A 28 -18.90 7.72 -32.76
N VAL A 29 -19.05 8.82 -33.50
CA VAL A 29 -17.96 9.75 -33.81
C VAL A 29 -17.58 10.59 -32.58
N GLU A 30 -18.54 11.03 -31.75
CA GLU A 30 -18.24 11.72 -30.49
C GLU A 30 -17.59 10.80 -29.45
N THR A 31 -18.05 9.54 -29.31
CA THR A 31 -17.44 8.57 -28.41
C THR A 31 -16.05 8.16 -28.87
N VAL A 32 -15.84 7.88 -30.16
CA VAL A 32 -14.51 7.57 -30.72
C VAL A 32 -13.56 8.76 -30.57
N LYS A 33 -13.99 9.98 -30.87
CA LYS A 33 -13.14 11.18 -30.66
C LYS A 33 -12.82 11.42 -29.19
N LYS A 34 -13.78 11.20 -28.28
CA LYS A 34 -13.55 11.34 -26.84
C LYS A 34 -12.59 10.27 -26.32
N ASP A 35 -12.71 9.04 -26.81
CA ASP A 35 -11.83 7.93 -26.45
C ASP A 35 -10.41 8.16 -27.00
N GLU A 36 -10.27 8.64 -28.25
CA GLU A 36 -8.99 9.02 -28.85
C GLU A 36 -8.32 10.20 -28.12
N ILE A 37 -9.07 11.27 -27.82
CA ILE A 37 -8.56 12.40 -27.02
C ILE A 37 -8.15 11.92 -25.62
N SER A 38 -8.89 10.99 -25.02
CA SER A 38 -8.52 10.40 -23.73
C SER A 38 -7.26 9.54 -23.82
N ALA A 39 -7.03 8.85 -24.94
CA ALA A 39 -5.87 8.01 -25.15
C ALA A 39 -4.60 8.86 -25.34
N GLU A 40 -4.68 9.93 -26.13
CA GLU A 40 -3.55 10.85 -26.31
C GLU A 40 -3.21 11.57 -25.01
N LEU A 41 -4.21 12.04 -24.25
CA LEU A 41 -3.98 12.66 -22.94
C LEU A 41 -3.32 11.71 -21.94
N ARG A 42 -3.70 10.41 -21.93
CA ARG A 42 -3.02 9.39 -21.10
C ARG A 42 -1.57 9.22 -21.51
N LYS A 43 -1.31 9.14 -22.82
CA LYS A 43 0.05 9.00 -23.36
C LYS A 43 0.93 10.20 -23.02
N GLU A 44 0.41 11.42 -23.16
CA GLU A 44 1.10 12.65 -22.74
C GLU A 44 1.35 12.68 -21.24
N SER A 45 0.37 12.27 -20.42
CA SER A 45 0.52 12.19 -18.96
C SER A 45 1.63 11.21 -18.56
N VAL A 46 1.68 10.02 -19.16
CA VAL A 46 2.74 9.04 -18.92
C VAL A 46 4.11 9.58 -19.37
N ALA A 47 4.18 10.25 -20.52
CA ALA A 47 5.42 10.87 -21.00
C ALA A 47 5.92 11.94 -20.02
N PHE A 48 5.03 12.80 -19.53
CA PHE A 48 5.34 13.83 -18.54
C PHE A 48 5.83 13.23 -17.22
N LEU A 49 5.19 12.16 -16.73
CA LEU A 49 5.63 11.47 -15.51
C LEU A 49 7.03 10.85 -15.67
N ARG A 50 7.32 10.27 -16.84
CA ARG A 50 8.65 9.72 -17.15
C ARG A 50 9.73 10.80 -17.18
N GLU A 51 9.47 11.90 -17.88
CA GLU A 51 10.38 13.05 -17.95
C GLU A 51 10.65 13.63 -16.57
N THR A 52 9.59 13.89 -15.80
CA THR A 52 9.70 14.40 -14.42
C THR A 52 10.45 13.42 -13.53
N SER A 53 10.27 12.11 -13.71
CA SER A 53 11.02 11.10 -12.95
C SER A 53 12.53 11.17 -13.23
N LEU A 54 12.95 11.50 -14.46
CA LEU A 54 14.38 11.68 -14.79
C LEU A 54 14.95 12.91 -14.08
N GLU A 55 14.20 14.00 -14.02
CA GLU A 55 14.61 15.20 -13.28
C GLU A 55 14.71 14.94 -11.77
N VAL A 56 13.74 14.24 -11.21
CA VAL A 56 13.72 13.86 -9.78
C VAL A 56 14.94 12.99 -9.42
N ASN A 57 15.39 12.12 -10.33
CA ASN A 57 16.59 11.32 -10.12
C ASN A 57 17.88 12.16 -10.00
N SER A 58 17.88 13.38 -10.55
CA SER A 58 19.01 14.32 -10.45
C SER A 58 19.05 15.11 -9.14
N LEU A 59 18.01 15.01 -8.30
CA LEU A 59 17.94 15.72 -7.03
C LEU A 59 19.05 15.28 -6.07
N ARG A 60 19.61 16.27 -5.35
CA ARG A 60 20.79 16.08 -4.51
C ARG A 60 20.57 15.18 -3.29
N THR A 61 19.38 15.23 -2.69
CA THR A 61 19.10 14.54 -1.43
C THR A 61 18.15 13.37 -1.65
N LEU A 62 18.44 12.25 -0.95
CA LEU A 62 17.59 11.06 -0.97
C LEU A 62 16.17 11.40 -0.49
N GLU A 63 16.02 12.25 0.54
CA GLU A 63 14.72 12.62 1.07
C GLU A 63 13.81 13.31 0.06
N ASN A 64 14.40 14.18 -0.78
CA ASN A 64 13.65 14.86 -1.82
C ASN A 64 13.28 13.86 -2.92
N ARG A 65 14.24 13.04 -3.36
CA ARG A 65 14.02 12.01 -4.37
C ARG A 65 12.92 11.05 -3.94
N ILE A 66 12.99 10.51 -2.74
CA ILE A 66 12.00 9.60 -2.15
C ILE A 66 10.60 10.22 -2.17
N SER A 67 10.45 11.46 -1.69
CA SER A 67 9.15 12.13 -1.61
C SER A 67 8.52 12.31 -2.99
N PHE A 68 9.28 12.84 -3.96
CA PHE A 68 8.75 13.06 -5.31
C PHE A 68 8.55 11.76 -6.08
N SER A 69 9.49 10.82 -6.01
CA SER A 69 9.40 9.54 -6.71
C SER A 69 8.24 8.68 -6.20
N ALA A 70 7.88 8.75 -4.92
CA ALA A 70 6.72 8.06 -4.38
C ALA A 70 5.41 8.60 -4.98
N GLU A 71 5.25 9.93 -5.06
CA GLU A 71 4.08 10.55 -5.67
C GLU A 71 3.98 10.25 -7.17
N LEU A 72 5.10 10.36 -7.90
CA LEU A 72 5.15 10.02 -9.32
C LEU A 72 4.80 8.54 -9.56
N ALA A 73 5.25 7.63 -8.70
CA ALA A 73 4.91 6.21 -8.79
C ALA A 73 3.41 5.97 -8.56
N SER A 74 2.80 6.61 -7.56
CA SER A 74 1.34 6.54 -7.33
C SER A 74 0.55 7.05 -8.55
N LEU A 75 0.97 8.17 -9.13
CA LEU A 75 0.34 8.70 -10.35
C LEU A 75 0.54 7.79 -11.57
N MET A 76 1.72 7.20 -11.71
CA MET A 76 2.01 6.26 -12.78
C MET A 76 1.13 5.01 -12.68
N TRP A 77 0.76 4.58 -11.48
CA TRP A 77 -0.01 3.34 -11.28
C TRP A 77 -1.34 3.33 -12.04
N PHE A 78 -1.99 4.48 -12.17
CA PHE A 78 -3.28 4.59 -12.88
C PHE A 78 -3.16 4.39 -14.40
N ASN A 79 -1.95 4.45 -14.96
CA ASN A 79 -1.70 4.39 -16.40
C ASN A 79 -0.81 3.22 -16.80
N ASP A 80 0.25 2.94 -16.03
CA ASP A 80 1.19 1.84 -16.25
C ASP A 80 1.60 1.24 -14.89
N GLU A 81 0.88 0.21 -14.44
CA GLU A 81 1.16 -0.50 -13.19
C GLU A 81 2.59 -1.06 -13.15
N LYS A 82 3.08 -1.61 -14.27
CA LYS A 82 4.39 -2.26 -14.31
C LYS A 82 5.51 -1.24 -14.10
N GLU A 83 5.39 -0.09 -14.75
CA GLU A 83 6.32 1.01 -14.55
C GLU A 83 6.20 1.61 -13.16
N ALA A 84 4.99 1.82 -12.64
CA ALA A 84 4.77 2.29 -11.28
C ALA A 84 5.41 1.39 -10.22
N ARG A 85 5.30 0.06 -10.38
CA ARG A 85 6.01 -0.91 -9.53
C ARG A 85 7.52 -0.72 -9.59
N THR A 86 8.07 -0.48 -10.77
CA THR A 86 9.50 -0.22 -10.95
C THR A 86 9.91 1.09 -10.27
N MET A 87 9.09 2.14 -10.36
CA MET A 87 9.32 3.42 -9.68
C MET A 87 9.27 3.26 -8.15
N PHE A 88 8.30 2.49 -7.62
CA PHE A 88 8.26 2.17 -6.19
C PHE A 88 9.49 1.38 -5.74
N GLN A 89 10.03 0.46 -6.56
CA GLN A 89 11.29 -0.21 -6.22
C GLN A 89 12.46 0.77 -6.10
N THR A 90 12.52 1.79 -6.95
CA THR A 90 13.51 2.88 -6.81
C THR A 90 13.34 3.62 -5.48
N VAL A 91 12.09 3.99 -5.12
CA VAL A 91 11.77 4.64 -3.83
C VAL A 91 12.20 3.77 -2.65
N ILE A 92 11.93 2.47 -2.71
CA ILE A 92 12.29 1.49 -1.67
C ILE A 92 13.81 1.43 -1.50
N ASN A 93 14.56 1.37 -2.59
CA ASN A 93 16.02 1.31 -2.57
C ASN A 93 16.63 2.60 -2.00
N ASP A 94 16.13 3.76 -2.44
CA ASP A 94 16.58 5.07 -1.92
C ASP A 94 16.30 5.20 -0.43
N PHE A 95 15.11 4.78 0.00
CA PHE A 95 14.74 4.82 1.41
C PHE A 95 15.60 3.88 2.25
N ARG A 96 15.87 2.65 1.75
CA ARG A 96 16.75 1.70 2.42
C ARG A 96 18.16 2.27 2.57
N GLN A 97 18.68 2.92 1.54
CA GLN A 97 19.97 3.60 1.60
C GLN A 97 19.96 4.70 2.68
N LEU A 98 18.99 5.61 2.63
CA LEU A 98 18.84 6.70 3.60
C LEU A 98 18.78 6.17 5.04
N LEU A 99 17.96 5.15 5.29
CA LEU A 99 17.78 4.56 6.61
C LEU A 99 19.10 3.94 7.12
N THR A 100 19.81 3.21 6.26
CA THR A 100 21.08 2.56 6.62
C THR A 100 22.17 3.60 6.89
N GLU A 101 22.22 4.69 6.12
CA GLU A 101 23.15 5.80 6.36
C GLU A 101 22.91 6.47 7.73
N TYR A 102 21.64 6.64 8.13
CA TYR A 102 21.29 7.20 9.43
C TYR A 102 21.56 6.23 10.59
N ASP A 103 21.23 4.95 10.41
CA ASP A 103 21.52 3.90 11.39
C ASP A 103 23.02 3.74 11.66
N ALA A 104 23.85 3.78 10.61
CA ALA A 104 25.31 3.73 10.73
C ALA A 104 25.86 4.95 11.50
N GLN A 105 25.33 6.14 11.27
CA GLN A 105 25.72 7.36 12.00
C GLN A 105 25.27 7.33 13.46
N LEU A 106 24.07 6.82 13.76
CA LEU A 106 23.62 6.63 15.14
C LEU A 106 24.55 5.68 15.90
N THR A 107 24.91 4.58 15.24
CA THR A 107 25.80 3.55 15.80
C THR A 107 27.19 4.12 16.08
N SER A 108 27.78 4.85 15.12
CA SER A 108 29.12 5.44 15.31
C SER A 108 29.18 6.51 16.41
N LEU A 109 28.05 7.19 16.66
CA LEU A 109 27.93 8.19 17.73
C LEU A 109 27.54 7.58 19.09
N GLY A 110 27.33 6.27 19.17
CA GLY A 110 26.95 5.57 20.39
C GLY A 110 25.61 6.06 20.96
N VAL A 111 24.65 6.40 20.09
CA VAL A 111 23.31 6.80 20.52
C VAL A 111 22.53 5.56 20.90
N ALA A 112 22.20 5.43 22.19
CA ALA A 112 21.29 4.39 22.68
C ALA A 112 19.82 4.83 22.47
N PRO A 113 18.87 3.89 22.30
CA PRO A 113 17.44 4.22 22.16
C PRO A 113 16.87 5.02 23.33
N GLU A 114 17.35 4.75 24.54
CA GLU A 114 16.95 5.45 25.76
C GLU A 114 17.41 6.92 25.80
N MET A 115 18.46 7.23 25.03
CA MET A 115 19.04 8.58 24.91
C MET A 115 18.46 9.37 23.74
N ALA A 116 17.56 8.77 22.96
CA ALA A 116 16.98 9.37 21.77
C ALA A 116 15.86 10.36 22.14
N ASP A 117 16.21 11.49 22.76
CA ASP A 117 15.28 12.58 22.97
C ASP A 117 15.09 13.39 21.67
N VAL A 118 14.04 13.05 20.93
CA VAL A 118 13.65 13.72 19.68
C VAL A 118 13.21 15.17 19.91
N TYR A 119 12.81 15.51 21.14
CA TYR A 119 12.27 16.83 21.54
C TYR A 119 13.28 17.75 22.22
N SER A 120 14.47 17.25 22.52
CA SER A 120 15.58 18.08 23.03
C SER A 120 15.77 19.29 22.12
N THR A 121 16.07 20.47 22.65
CA THR A 121 16.44 21.65 21.85
C THR A 121 17.94 21.70 21.54
N ASP A 122 18.71 20.71 22.03
CA ASP A 122 20.13 20.55 21.76
C ASP A 122 20.40 20.42 20.24
N THR A 123 21.50 21.03 19.80
CA THR A 123 21.95 21.03 18.41
C THR A 123 23.16 20.13 18.19
N SER A 124 23.55 19.32 19.18
CA SER A 124 24.62 18.33 19.02
C SER A 124 24.37 17.40 17.83
N SER A 125 25.46 16.88 17.24
CA SER A 125 25.39 15.95 16.12
C SER A 125 24.53 14.72 16.44
N LYS A 126 24.55 14.25 17.69
CA LYS A 126 23.71 13.13 18.19
C LYS A 126 22.22 13.46 18.08
N THR A 127 21.81 14.61 18.58
CA THR A 127 20.41 15.04 18.54
C THR A 127 19.94 15.26 17.10
N GLN A 128 20.77 15.86 16.25
CA GLN A 128 20.44 16.06 14.84
C GLN A 128 20.24 14.74 14.07
N ILE A 129 21.14 13.77 14.22
CA ILE A 129 21.00 12.48 13.52
C ILE A 129 19.79 11.70 14.05
N THR A 130 19.52 11.78 15.36
CA THR A 130 18.37 11.14 15.98
C THR A 130 17.08 11.67 15.37
N ARG A 131 16.91 12.99 15.28
CA ARG A 131 15.73 13.59 14.64
C ARG A 131 15.59 13.18 13.17
N LYS A 132 16.70 13.13 12.42
CA LYS A 132 16.70 12.69 11.01
C LYS A 132 16.25 11.23 10.87
N PHE A 133 16.77 10.34 11.72
CA PHE A 133 16.39 8.93 11.74
C PHE A 133 14.89 8.77 12.04
N PHE A 134 14.37 9.37 13.12
CA PHE A 134 12.95 9.25 13.45
C PHE A 134 12.04 9.93 12.42
N LYS A 135 12.50 11.02 11.78
CA LYS A 135 11.81 11.60 10.63
C LYS A 135 11.74 10.61 9.47
N ALA A 136 12.83 9.89 9.17
CA ALA A 136 12.83 8.85 8.14
C ALA A 136 11.86 7.70 8.50
N ILE A 137 11.79 7.29 9.77
CA ILE A 137 10.79 6.31 10.23
C ILE A 137 9.34 6.79 9.98
N ASN A 138 9.05 8.08 10.18
CA ASN A 138 7.72 8.63 9.87
C ASN A 138 7.46 8.66 8.35
N VAL A 139 8.48 8.94 7.54
CA VAL A 139 8.40 8.87 6.07
C VAL A 139 8.17 7.43 5.60
N ARG A 140 8.76 6.43 6.27
CA ARG A 140 8.53 5.00 6.01
C ARG A 140 7.04 4.65 6.01
N GLN A 141 6.29 5.13 7.01
CA GLN A 141 4.85 4.88 7.07
C GLN A 141 4.09 5.56 5.91
N GLN A 142 4.52 6.73 5.46
CA GLN A 142 3.89 7.44 4.34
C GLN A 142 4.12 6.71 3.01
N ILE A 143 5.35 6.29 2.75
CA ILE A 143 5.68 5.47 1.56
C ILE A 143 4.87 4.18 1.58
N ALA A 144 4.82 3.48 2.72
CA ALA A 144 4.09 2.23 2.82
C ALA A 144 2.57 2.44 2.60
N LYS A 145 2.00 3.55 3.04
CA LYS A 145 0.59 3.90 2.74
C LYS A 145 0.38 4.15 1.25
N ALA A 146 1.24 4.94 0.61
CA ALA A 146 1.16 5.20 -0.84
C ALA A 146 1.25 3.91 -1.65
N ILE A 147 2.16 3.00 -1.29
CA ILE A 147 2.24 1.68 -1.92
C ILE A 147 0.96 0.88 -1.64
N ALA A 148 0.46 0.87 -0.40
CA ALA A 148 -0.66 0.03 0.03
C ALA A 148 -2.00 0.38 -0.62
N GLU A 149 -2.19 1.62 -1.07
CA GLU A 149 -3.36 2.03 -1.86
C GLU A 149 -3.51 1.19 -3.13
N HIS A 150 -2.40 0.69 -3.65
CA HIS A 150 -2.33 -0.04 -4.90
C HIS A 150 -1.95 -1.51 -4.69
N ASP A 151 -0.87 -1.75 -3.95
CA ASP A 151 -0.30 -3.06 -3.66
C ASP A 151 0.02 -3.22 -2.16
N PRO A 152 -0.92 -3.78 -1.38
CA PRO A 152 -0.71 -3.98 0.05
C PRO A 152 0.37 -5.04 0.36
N GLN A 153 0.66 -5.96 -0.57
CA GLN A 153 1.74 -6.94 -0.38
C GLN A 153 3.10 -6.28 -0.52
N LEU A 154 3.31 -5.47 -1.57
CA LEU A 154 4.55 -4.72 -1.75
C LEU A 154 4.79 -3.76 -0.59
N ALA A 155 3.73 -3.13 -0.08
CA ALA A 155 3.81 -2.27 1.11
C ALA A 155 4.28 -3.06 2.34
N PHE A 156 3.74 -4.26 2.56
CA PHE A 156 4.12 -5.12 3.68
C PHE A 156 5.59 -5.56 3.59
N GLU A 157 6.04 -5.96 2.39
CA GLU A 157 7.43 -6.35 2.14
C GLU A 157 8.38 -5.17 2.39
N PHE A 158 8.13 -4.01 1.79
CA PHE A 158 8.89 -2.78 2.04
C PHE A 158 8.98 -2.46 3.53
N PHE A 159 7.84 -2.50 4.22
CA PHE A 159 7.78 -2.13 5.63
C PHE A 159 8.60 -3.11 6.47
N THR A 160 8.38 -4.41 6.33
CA THR A 160 9.12 -5.42 7.11
C THR A 160 10.62 -5.43 6.78
N ASP A 161 11.00 -5.33 5.51
CA ASP A 161 12.41 -5.35 5.09
C ASP A 161 13.19 -4.16 5.63
N THR A 162 12.59 -2.97 5.61
CA THR A 162 13.25 -1.75 6.12
C THR A 162 13.41 -1.77 7.64
N ALA A 163 12.50 -2.39 8.40
CA ALA A 163 12.72 -2.61 9.83
C ALA A 163 13.93 -3.54 10.06
N THR A 164 14.04 -4.63 9.30
CA THR A 164 15.17 -5.57 9.45
C THR A 164 16.53 -4.99 9.08
N ALA A 165 16.56 -3.92 8.27
CA ALA A 165 17.79 -3.23 7.89
C ALA A 165 18.43 -2.42 9.05
N ILE A 166 17.67 -2.11 10.11
CA ILE A 166 18.18 -1.41 11.29
C ILE A 166 19.13 -2.34 12.05
N SER A 167 20.39 -1.95 12.20
CA SER A 167 21.43 -2.81 12.78
C SER A 167 21.29 -2.97 14.29
N ASN A 168 20.91 -1.90 15.01
CA ASN A 168 20.75 -1.93 16.46
C ASN A 168 19.50 -2.73 16.86
N PRO A 169 19.63 -3.84 17.62
CA PRO A 169 18.50 -4.71 17.96
C PRO A 169 17.42 -4.02 18.81
N THR A 170 17.81 -3.09 19.68
CA THR A 170 16.88 -2.38 20.56
C THR A 170 16.08 -1.36 19.76
N PHE A 171 16.72 -0.59 18.87
CA PHE A 171 16.00 0.28 17.93
C PHE A 171 15.08 -0.53 17.03
N ARG A 172 15.56 -1.63 16.45
CA ARG A 172 14.73 -2.52 15.61
C ARG A 172 13.48 -2.96 16.36
N LYS A 173 13.62 -3.46 17.58
CA LYS A 173 12.49 -3.92 18.40
C LYS A 173 11.50 -2.79 18.71
N GLN A 174 11.99 -1.57 18.96
CA GLN A 174 11.13 -0.40 19.16
C GLN A 174 10.35 -0.05 17.89
N ILE A 175 11.00 -0.04 16.74
CA ILE A 175 10.35 0.22 15.45
C ILE A 175 9.31 -0.88 15.14
N GLU A 176 9.70 -2.15 15.23
CA GLU A 176 8.79 -3.29 15.03
C GLU A 176 7.59 -3.25 15.98
N GLY A 177 7.78 -2.82 17.24
CA GLY A 177 6.69 -2.65 18.20
C GLY A 177 5.69 -1.55 17.81
N ASN A 178 6.19 -0.42 17.30
CA ASN A 178 5.35 0.67 16.80
C ASN A 178 4.61 0.32 15.50
N ASP A 179 5.15 -0.66 14.76
CA ASP A 179 4.68 -1.07 13.46
C ASP A 179 3.53 -2.08 13.49
N ILE A 180 3.35 -2.81 14.60
CA ILE A 180 2.41 -3.95 14.73
C ILE A 180 1.02 -3.65 14.17
N TYR A 181 0.46 -2.50 14.55
CA TYR A 181 -0.88 -2.10 14.12
C TYR A 181 -0.95 -1.88 12.61
N PHE A 182 0.04 -1.19 12.04
CA PHE A 182 0.07 -0.91 10.62
C PHE A 182 0.37 -2.17 9.79
N GLU A 183 1.32 -3.01 10.23
CA GLU A 183 1.63 -4.30 9.62
C GLU A 183 0.37 -5.18 9.53
N THR A 184 -0.42 -5.25 10.61
CA THR A 184 -1.66 -6.03 10.62
C THR A 184 -2.73 -5.42 9.71
N ARG A 185 -2.82 -4.10 9.61
CA ARG A 185 -3.72 -3.46 8.63
C ARG A 185 -3.37 -3.83 7.20
N LEU A 186 -2.08 -3.94 6.87
CA LEU A 186 -1.64 -4.41 5.56
C LEU A 186 -2.02 -5.88 5.35
N LEU A 187 -1.83 -6.75 6.35
CA LEU A 187 -2.27 -8.16 6.28
C LEU A 187 -3.77 -8.28 6.00
N ASN A 188 -4.59 -7.47 6.66
CA ASN A 188 -6.03 -7.44 6.41
C ASN A 188 -6.35 -6.97 4.97
N ALA A 189 -5.66 -5.95 4.46
CA ALA A 189 -5.81 -5.50 3.08
C ALA A 189 -5.35 -6.56 2.06
N ILE A 190 -4.31 -7.34 2.38
CA ILE A 190 -3.89 -8.48 1.58
C ILE A 190 -4.97 -9.56 1.62
N ALA A 191 -5.54 -9.87 2.79
CA ALA A 191 -6.59 -10.90 2.93
C ALA A 191 -7.87 -10.56 2.14
N GLU A 192 -8.12 -9.27 1.86
CA GLU A 192 -9.19 -8.86 0.96
C GLU A 192 -9.00 -9.37 -0.47
N LYS A 193 -7.75 -9.38 -0.94
CA LYS A 193 -7.37 -9.77 -2.31
C LYS A 193 -6.98 -11.24 -2.41
N ASN A 194 -6.24 -11.76 -1.42
CA ASN A 194 -5.67 -13.10 -1.40
C ASN A 194 -5.46 -13.61 0.04
N VAL A 195 -6.33 -14.51 0.47
CA VAL A 195 -6.30 -15.14 1.80
C VAL A 195 -5.02 -15.95 2.03
N ASP A 196 -4.55 -16.70 1.03
CA ASP A 196 -3.37 -17.56 1.16
C ASP A 196 -2.09 -16.76 1.40
N THR A 197 -1.92 -15.66 0.66
CA THR A 197 -0.80 -14.73 0.86
C THR A 197 -0.87 -14.10 2.25
N ALA A 198 -2.05 -13.64 2.67
CA ALA A 198 -2.22 -13.04 3.99
C ALA A 198 -1.91 -14.02 5.12
N LEU A 199 -2.30 -15.30 4.99
CA LEU A 199 -2.00 -16.34 5.95
C LEU A 199 -0.52 -16.71 6.00
N LYS A 200 0.13 -16.83 4.83
CA LYS A 200 1.57 -17.07 4.76
C LYS A 200 2.33 -15.98 5.51
N LEU A 201 1.99 -14.71 5.27
CA LEU A 201 2.62 -13.57 5.93
C LEU A 201 2.22 -13.47 7.41
N GLY A 202 0.95 -13.68 7.76
CA GLY A 202 0.46 -13.69 9.14
C GLY A 202 1.13 -14.75 10.00
N ARG A 203 1.38 -15.95 9.45
CA ARG A 203 2.17 -17.01 10.12
C ARG A 203 3.62 -16.61 10.31
N LYS A 204 4.23 -15.92 9.33
CA LYS A 204 5.59 -15.36 9.47
C LYS A 204 5.64 -14.32 10.59
N THR A 205 4.62 -13.47 10.72
CA THR A 205 4.50 -12.51 11.84
C THR A 205 4.30 -13.25 13.17
N LEU A 206 3.41 -14.25 13.23
CA LEU A 206 3.15 -15.06 14.42
C LEU A 206 4.40 -15.80 14.92
N ALA A 207 5.25 -16.27 14.02
CA ALA A 207 6.52 -16.93 14.35
C ALA A 207 7.48 -16.02 15.15
N LYS A 208 7.41 -14.68 14.95
CA LYS A 208 8.17 -13.70 15.73
C LYS A 208 7.62 -13.48 17.14
N GLY A 209 6.38 -13.89 17.38
CA GLY A 209 5.67 -13.71 18.65
C GLY A 209 4.19 -13.45 18.42
N PHE A 210 3.36 -13.82 19.40
CA PHE A 210 1.95 -13.47 19.36
C PHE A 210 1.76 -11.97 19.60
N ASN A 211 0.96 -11.34 18.73
CA ASN A 211 0.40 -10.01 18.93
C ASN A 211 -1.13 -10.09 18.81
N TYR A 212 -1.86 -9.28 19.59
CA TYR A 212 -3.32 -9.33 19.62
C TYR A 212 -3.97 -8.88 18.30
N GLU A 213 -3.28 -8.06 17.52
CA GLU A 213 -3.78 -7.55 16.24
C GLU A 213 -4.02 -8.70 15.24
N LEU A 214 -3.27 -9.81 15.32
CA LEU A 214 -3.50 -11.02 14.50
C LEU A 214 -4.89 -11.65 14.67
N ILE A 215 -5.60 -11.35 15.77
CA ILE A 215 -7.01 -11.78 15.94
C ILE A 215 -7.92 -11.09 14.91
N SER A 216 -7.61 -9.86 14.50
CA SER A 216 -8.36 -9.18 13.42
C SER A 216 -8.20 -9.89 12.08
N LEU A 217 -6.98 -10.34 11.77
CA LEU A 217 -6.70 -11.13 10.58
C LEU A 217 -7.41 -12.49 10.65
N LEU A 218 -7.37 -13.16 11.80
CA LEU A 218 -8.08 -14.42 12.01
C LEU A 218 -9.57 -14.26 11.69
N LYS A 219 -10.23 -13.25 12.27
CA LYS A 219 -11.64 -12.96 12.00
C LYS A 219 -11.88 -12.78 10.50
N LYS A 220 -11.06 -11.96 9.84
CA LYS A 220 -11.17 -11.65 8.42
C LYS A 220 -11.02 -12.88 7.53
N VAL A 221 -10.08 -13.76 7.86
CA VAL A 221 -9.85 -15.02 7.16
C VAL A 221 -11.01 -15.96 7.39
N TYR A 222 -11.46 -16.13 8.64
CA TYR A 222 -12.56 -17.04 9.00
C TYR A 222 -13.88 -16.65 8.30
N GLU A 223 -14.16 -15.35 8.14
CA GLU A 223 -15.30 -14.84 7.39
C GLU A 223 -15.25 -15.17 5.88
N LYS A 224 -14.05 -15.33 5.30
CA LYS A 224 -13.86 -15.62 3.87
C LYS A 224 -13.67 -17.10 3.57
N ASP A 225 -13.00 -17.82 4.47
CA ASP A 225 -12.59 -19.20 4.34
C ASP A 225 -12.50 -19.82 5.75
N GLU A 226 -13.56 -20.51 6.13
CA GLU A 226 -13.70 -21.07 7.49
C GLU A 226 -12.61 -22.10 7.80
N GLU A 227 -12.28 -22.98 6.85
CA GLU A 227 -11.29 -24.04 7.03
C GLU A 227 -9.90 -23.43 7.26
N LYS A 228 -9.52 -22.45 6.44
CA LYS A 228 -8.23 -21.76 6.61
C LYS A 228 -8.21 -20.89 7.87
N GLY A 229 -9.35 -20.30 8.24
CA GLY A 229 -9.50 -19.57 9.49
C GLY A 229 -9.32 -20.46 10.72
N ALA A 230 -9.93 -21.64 10.73
CA ALA A 230 -9.76 -22.64 11.79
C ALA A 230 -8.30 -23.09 11.90
N SER A 231 -7.65 -23.41 10.77
CA SER A 231 -6.22 -23.75 10.75
C SER A 231 -5.34 -22.62 11.32
N PHE A 232 -5.63 -21.37 10.99
CA PHE A 232 -4.87 -20.24 11.54
C PHE A 232 -5.14 -20.01 13.04
N ALA A 233 -6.36 -20.27 13.51
CA ALA A 233 -6.67 -20.23 14.94
C ALA A 233 -5.88 -21.29 15.71
N GLU A 234 -5.73 -22.50 15.17
CA GLU A 234 -4.91 -23.56 15.75
C GLU A 234 -3.43 -23.14 15.87
N ASP A 235 -2.88 -22.48 14.84
CA ASP A 235 -1.52 -21.93 14.88
C ASP A 235 -1.37 -20.91 16.01
N ILE A 236 -2.34 -19.99 16.16
CA ILE A 236 -2.35 -18.97 17.21
C ILE A 236 -2.43 -19.60 18.60
N VAL A 237 -3.35 -20.55 18.80
CA VAL A 237 -3.50 -21.26 20.08
C VAL A 237 -2.23 -22.01 20.44
N SER A 238 -1.60 -22.66 19.46
CA SER A 238 -0.33 -23.37 19.65
C SER A 238 0.78 -22.40 20.07
N LYS A 239 0.85 -21.22 19.45
CA LYS A 239 1.82 -20.18 19.82
C LYS A 239 1.57 -19.60 21.22
N LEU A 240 0.31 -19.39 21.59
CA LEU A 240 -0.05 -18.92 22.93
C LEU A 240 0.31 -19.94 24.03
N LYS A 241 0.15 -21.23 23.74
CA LYS A 241 0.55 -22.32 24.65
C LYS A 241 2.07 -22.42 24.81
N SER A 242 2.85 -22.19 23.75
CA SER A 242 4.31 -22.17 23.87
C SER A 242 4.83 -20.96 24.64
N ASP A 243 4.13 -19.83 24.53
CA ASP A 243 4.51 -18.55 25.13
C ASP A 243 3.82 -18.32 26.49
N SER A 244 3.33 -19.39 27.15
CA SER A 244 2.37 -19.41 28.26
C SER A 244 2.81 -18.76 29.59
N SER A 245 3.92 -18.02 29.60
CA SER A 245 4.40 -17.26 30.76
C SER A 245 3.67 -15.92 30.96
N LYS A 246 2.57 -15.65 30.25
CA LYS A 246 1.85 -14.36 30.29
C LYS A 246 0.42 -14.49 30.86
N PRO A 247 0.01 -13.61 31.79
CA PRO A 247 -1.33 -13.63 32.39
C PRO A 247 -2.48 -13.50 31.38
N ASP A 248 -2.22 -12.83 30.25
CA ASP A 248 -3.23 -12.47 29.26
C ASP A 248 -3.65 -13.64 28.34
N GLY A 249 -2.99 -14.80 28.43
CA GLY A 249 -3.27 -15.96 27.58
C GLY A 249 -4.73 -16.42 27.64
N PHE A 250 -5.36 -16.34 28.82
CA PHE A 250 -6.76 -16.72 28.99
C PHE A 250 -7.72 -15.77 28.26
N TYR A 251 -7.44 -14.46 28.28
CA TYR A 251 -8.23 -13.47 27.56
C TYR A 251 -8.19 -13.71 26.05
N TYR A 252 -7.01 -14.01 25.50
CA TYR A 252 -6.84 -14.29 24.08
C TYR A 252 -7.53 -15.59 23.65
N LEU A 253 -7.43 -16.65 24.46
CA LEU A 253 -8.12 -17.90 24.21
C LEU A 253 -9.64 -17.73 24.17
N SER A 254 -10.22 -16.98 25.13
CA SER A 254 -11.65 -16.69 25.14
C SER A 254 -12.09 -15.99 23.84
N ARG A 255 -11.33 -14.99 23.38
CA ARG A 255 -11.64 -14.29 22.12
C ARG A 255 -11.59 -15.19 20.89
N ILE A 256 -10.62 -16.11 20.82
CA ILE A 256 -10.52 -17.08 19.71
C ILE A 256 -11.72 -18.02 19.73
N LEU A 257 -12.09 -18.54 20.91
CA LEU A 257 -13.26 -19.40 21.07
C LEU A 257 -14.56 -18.68 20.72
N ASP A 258 -14.70 -17.39 21.03
CA ASP A 258 -15.87 -16.59 20.61
C ASP A 258 -15.96 -16.48 19.08
N ILE A 259 -14.83 -16.33 18.38
CA ILE A 259 -14.80 -16.22 16.91
C ILE A 259 -15.19 -17.55 16.27
N ILE A 260 -14.70 -18.67 16.79
CA ILE A 260 -15.00 -20.01 16.27
C ILE A 260 -16.42 -20.45 16.68
N GLY A 261 -16.86 -20.06 17.88
CA GLY A 261 -18.05 -20.58 18.55
C GLY A 261 -19.35 -19.80 18.33
N ASN A 262 -19.32 -18.51 17.98
CA ASN A 262 -20.52 -17.72 17.66
C ASN A 262 -21.06 -18.01 16.24
N LYS A 263 -21.46 -19.25 16.02
CA LYS A 263 -22.40 -19.64 14.96
C LYS A 263 -23.83 -19.66 15.51
#